data_AF-T1A469-F1
#
_entry.id   AF-T1A469-F1
#
_cell.length_a   1.000
_cell.length_b   1.000
_cell.length_c   1.000
_cell.angle_alpha   90.00
_cell.angle_beta   90.00
_cell.angle_gamma   90.00
#
_symmetry.space_group_name_H-M   'P 1'
#
loop_
_entity.id
_entity.type
_entity.pdbx_description
1 polymer ?
#
loop_
_entity_poly.entity_id
_entity_poly.type
_entity_poly.pdbx_seq_one_letter_code
_entity_poly.pdbx_strand_id
1 'polypeptide(L)'
;MDSRGRDVVRDTMGEAFHGPAIVDGWRVYSYLTIIQRCWAHLIREVDAFKTIEHGNDLSGDIHAMFRELKESLKSENMDERKSMKITFEKRMEGLVKQYDPHEELHKPVEYIRNGLGSWFTCLSYPGMEPTNNWQNRP
;
A
#
# COMPACT_ATOMS: atom_id res chain seq x y z
N MET A 1 46.65 -8.55 -15.41
CA MET A 1 46.13 -7.26 -15.89
C MET A 1 44.90 -6.98 -15.04
N ASP A 2 45.14 -6.44 -13.84
CA ASP A 2 45.00 -5.00 -13.53
C ASP A 2 43.52 -4.59 -13.51
N SER A 3 42.97 -4.01 -12.44
CA SER A 3 43.61 -3.19 -11.42
C SER A 3 42.58 -2.81 -10.32
N ARG A 4 43.02 -2.82 -9.05
CA ARG A 4 42.63 -1.90 -7.93
C ARG A 4 41.22 -2.07 -7.30
N GLY A 5 41.00 -2.23 -6.00
CA GLY A 5 41.78 -2.26 -4.75
C GLY A 5 40.77 -2.49 -3.60
N ARG A 6 41.01 -3.38 -2.61
CA ARG A 6 41.59 -3.07 -1.28
C ARG A 6 41.10 -1.73 -0.72
N ASP A 7 40.62 -1.58 0.51
CA ASP A 7 40.79 -2.37 1.74
C ASP A 7 39.87 -1.75 2.82
N VAL A 8 39.50 -2.55 3.83
CA VAL A 8 39.50 -2.24 5.29
C VAL A 8 38.88 -0.89 5.73
N VAL A 9 37.86 -0.87 6.59
CA VAL A 9 38.07 -0.87 8.05
C VAL A 9 36.98 -1.64 8.79
N ARG A 10 37.43 -2.66 9.50
CA ARG A 10 36.79 -3.29 10.65
C ARG A 10 36.94 -2.37 11.86
N ASP A 11 35.81 -2.04 12.45
CA ASP A 11 35.53 -1.97 13.89
C ASP A 11 36.49 -1.19 14.80
N THR A 12 35.97 -0.17 15.49
CA THR A 12 36.55 0.30 16.75
C THR A 12 35.43 0.78 17.68
N MET A 13 35.32 0.09 18.81
CA MET A 13 34.48 0.33 19.98
C MET A 13 34.58 1.75 20.55
N GLY A 14 33.54 2.18 21.28
CA GLY A 14 33.61 3.36 22.16
C GLY A 14 32.30 3.69 22.87
N GLU A 15 31.95 2.88 23.88
CA GLU A 15 31.27 3.22 25.13
C GLU A 15 30.06 4.19 25.19
N ALA A 16 28.97 3.63 25.73
CA ALA A 16 27.85 4.21 26.48
C ALA A 16 27.64 5.74 26.46
N PHE A 17 26.57 6.17 25.77
CA PHE A 17 25.78 7.32 26.22
C PHE A 17 24.40 6.85 26.68
N HIS A 18 24.23 6.78 28.01
CA HIS A 18 22.92 6.84 28.65
C HIS A 18 22.52 8.32 28.74
N GLY A 19 21.53 8.71 27.94
CA GLY A 19 20.86 10.00 28.07
C GLY A 19 19.60 9.99 27.20
N PRO A 20 18.44 10.44 27.68
CA PRO A 20 17.25 10.52 26.86
C PRO A 20 17.45 11.65 25.83
N ALA A 21 17.98 11.30 24.67
CA ALA A 21 18.02 12.19 23.53
C ALA A 21 16.66 12.10 22.84
N ILE A 22 15.76 13.05 23.17
CA ILE A 22 14.67 13.41 22.27
C ILE A 22 15.34 13.92 21.00
N VAL A 23 15.31 13.11 19.95
CA VAL A 23 15.70 13.55 18.61
C VAL A 23 14.43 13.83 17.85
N ASP A 24 14.25 15.09 17.43
CA ASP A 24 13.25 15.56 16.45
C ASP A 24 13.50 14.93 15.05
N GLY A 25 13.53 13.59 14.99
CA GLY A 25 14.02 12.80 13.86
C GLY A 25 13.00 11.80 13.32
N TRP A 26 11.73 11.89 13.69
CA TRP A 26 10.70 10.91 13.29
C TRP A 26 10.29 10.98 11.81
N ARG A 27 10.61 12.07 11.09
CA ARG A 27 10.22 12.22 9.68
C ARG A 27 11.14 11.54 8.67
N VAL A 28 12.41 11.35 9.01
CA VAL A 28 13.40 10.79 8.07
C VAL A 28 13.40 9.26 8.06
N TYR A 29 12.73 8.61 9.03
CA TYR A 29 12.59 7.15 9.02
C TYR A 29 11.17 6.67 8.69
N SER A 30 10.17 7.55 8.68
CA SER A 30 8.80 7.16 8.33
C SER A 30 8.64 6.83 6.84
N TYR A 31 9.38 7.49 5.93
CA TYR A 31 9.30 7.18 4.49
C TYR A 31 9.83 5.79 4.12
N LEU A 32 10.67 5.18 4.96
CA LEU A 32 11.18 3.82 4.73
C LEU A 32 10.11 2.75 4.99
N THR A 33 9.00 3.10 5.66
CA THR A 33 7.90 2.19 5.99
C THR A 33 6.55 2.57 5.36
N ILE A 34 6.46 3.72 4.68
CA ILE A 34 5.26 4.17 3.96
C ILE A 34 5.15 3.40 2.65
N ILE A 35 4.30 2.38 2.62
CA ILE A 35 4.06 1.52 1.45
C ILE A 35 2.73 1.89 0.81
N GLN A 36 2.74 2.17 -0.50
CA GLN A 36 1.55 2.20 -1.35
C GLN A 36 1.55 0.95 -2.22
N ARG A 37 0.59 0.04 -2.00
CA ARG A 37 0.41 -1.11 -2.89
C ARG A 37 -0.31 -0.69 -4.17
N CYS A 38 0.14 -1.23 -5.29
CA CYS A 38 -0.36 -0.83 -6.61
C CYS A 38 -1.76 -1.41 -6.87
N TRP A 39 -2.74 -0.53 -7.10
CA TRP A 39 -4.11 -0.91 -7.44
C TRP A 39 -4.23 -1.68 -8.75
N ALA A 40 -3.33 -1.45 -9.72
CA ALA A 40 -3.35 -2.17 -10.98
C ALA A 40 -3.07 -3.68 -10.80
N HIS A 41 -2.25 -4.05 -9.80
CA HIS A 41 -2.08 -5.46 -9.44
C HIS A 41 -3.30 -6.04 -8.75
N LEU A 42 -3.90 -5.28 -7.82
CA LEU A 42 -5.12 -5.70 -7.14
C LEU A 42 -6.25 -5.97 -8.14
N ILE A 43 -6.47 -5.05 -9.08
CA ILE A 43 -7.48 -5.18 -10.13
C ILE A 43 -7.24 -6.43 -10.99
N ARG A 44 -6.00 -6.68 -11.42
CA ARG A 44 -5.66 -7.89 -12.20
C ARG A 44 -5.89 -9.17 -11.40
N GLU A 45 -5.55 -9.16 -10.10
CA GLU A 45 -5.75 -10.32 -9.24
C GLU A 45 -7.23 -10.65 -9.08
N VAL A 46 -8.10 -9.67 -8.80
CA VAL A 46 -9.54 -9.94 -8.66
C VAL A 46 -10.22 -10.24 -10.00
N ASP A 47 -9.76 -9.63 -11.09
CA ASP A 47 -10.32 -9.84 -12.42
C ASP A 47 -10.08 -11.27 -12.94
N ALA A 48 -9.02 -11.93 -12.49
CA ALA A 48 -8.74 -13.33 -12.80
C ALA A 48 -9.83 -14.29 -12.26
N PHE A 49 -10.67 -13.84 -11.33
CA PHE A 49 -11.74 -14.62 -10.70
C PHE A 49 -13.14 -14.18 -11.15
N LYS A 50 -13.29 -13.30 -12.15
CA LYS A 50 -14.62 -12.81 -12.60
C LYS A 50 -15.61 -13.90 -13.02
N THR A 51 -15.13 -15.05 -13.48
CA THR A 51 -15.98 -16.12 -14.01
C THR A 51 -16.40 -17.14 -12.96
N ILE A 52 -15.90 -17.04 -11.73
CA ILE A 52 -16.30 -17.92 -10.63
C ILE A 52 -17.43 -17.29 -9.81
N GLU A 53 -18.11 -18.11 -9.02
CA GLU A 53 -19.16 -17.66 -8.11
C GLU A 53 -18.64 -16.54 -7.19
N HIS A 54 -19.45 -15.50 -7.00
CA HIS A 54 -19.12 -14.27 -6.25
C HIS A 54 -17.91 -13.45 -6.74
N GLY A 55 -17.09 -13.97 -7.66
CA GLY A 55 -15.89 -13.29 -8.14
C GLY A 55 -16.18 -12.08 -9.03
N ASN A 56 -17.28 -12.11 -9.79
CA ASN A 56 -17.76 -10.94 -10.51
C ASN A 56 -18.18 -9.81 -9.56
N ASP A 57 -18.81 -10.15 -8.42
CA ASP A 57 -19.25 -9.17 -7.42
C ASP A 57 -18.04 -8.57 -6.70
N LEU A 58 -17.09 -9.41 -6.25
CA LEU A 58 -15.84 -8.95 -5.64
C LEU A 58 -15.06 -8.02 -6.58
N SER A 59 -14.92 -8.40 -7.84
CA SER A 59 -14.27 -7.53 -8.83
C SER A 59 -15.04 -6.21 -9.00
N GLY A 60 -16.38 -6.27 -9.12
CA GLY A 60 -17.24 -5.09 -9.20
C GLY A 60 -17.02 -4.11 -8.05
N ASP A 61 -17.01 -4.60 -6.82
CA ASP A 61 -16.79 -3.83 -5.59
C ASP A 61 -15.41 -3.16 -5.57
N ILE A 62 -14.36 -3.91 -5.94
CA ILE A 62 -12.99 -3.39 -5.98
C ILE A 62 -12.83 -2.33 -7.08
N HIS A 63 -13.41 -2.53 -8.25
CA HIS A 63 -13.40 -1.52 -9.32
C HIS A 63 -14.19 -0.26 -8.93
N ALA A 64 -15.32 -0.41 -8.25
CA ALA A 64 -16.09 0.72 -7.73
C ALA A 64 -15.27 1.53 -6.73
N MET A 65 -14.65 0.85 -5.75
CA MET A 65 -13.78 1.48 -4.78
C MET A 65 -12.58 2.18 -5.42
N PHE A 66 -11.99 1.60 -6.48
CA PHE A 66 -10.90 2.26 -7.20
C PHE A 66 -11.34 3.53 -7.93
N ARG A 67 -12.54 3.53 -8.54
CA ARG A 67 -13.09 4.74 -9.18
C ARG A 67 -13.32 5.85 -8.15
N GLU A 68 -13.91 5.50 -7.01
CA GLU A 68 -14.13 6.44 -5.92
C GLU A 68 -12.80 6.98 -5.36
N LEU A 69 -11.80 6.11 -5.16
CA LEU A 69 -10.46 6.53 -4.74
C LEU A 69 -9.85 7.56 -5.70
N LYS A 70 -9.96 7.35 -7.01
CA LYS A 70 -9.45 8.31 -7.99
C LYS A 70 -10.19 9.65 -7.92
N GLU A 71 -11.49 9.64 -7.64
CA GLU A 71 -12.25 10.88 -7.44
C GLU A 71 -11.78 11.61 -6.18
N SER A 72 -11.60 10.88 -5.08
CA SER A 72 -11.09 11.39 -3.81
C SER A 72 -9.71 12.05 -3.93
N LEU A 73 -8.86 11.57 -4.82
CA LEU A 73 -7.52 12.14 -5.06
C LEU A 73 -7.55 13.50 -5.76
N LYS A 74 -8.67 13.91 -6.36
CA LYS A 74 -8.83 15.25 -6.95
C LYS A 74 -9.00 16.36 -5.92
N SER A 75 -9.38 16.03 -4.68
CA SER A 75 -9.47 17.02 -3.61
C SER A 75 -8.07 17.48 -3.19
N GLU A 76 -7.88 18.80 -3.15
CA GLU A 76 -6.67 19.42 -2.59
C GLU A 76 -6.70 19.47 -1.05
N ASN A 77 -7.85 19.19 -0.44
CA ASN A 77 -8.01 19.19 1.01
C ASN A 77 -7.46 17.89 1.63
N MET A 78 -6.31 17.99 2.29
CA MET A 78 -5.64 16.84 2.90
C MET A 78 -6.40 16.23 4.08
N ASP A 79 -7.22 16.99 4.80
CA ASP A 79 -8.00 16.45 5.91
C ASP A 79 -9.21 15.67 5.40
N GLU A 80 -9.84 16.14 4.32
CA GLU A 80 -10.85 15.39 3.58
C GLU A 80 -10.27 14.06 3.07
N ARG A 81 -9.09 14.09 2.45
CA ARG A 81 -8.42 12.87 1.96
C ARG A 81 -8.11 11.87 3.07
N LYS A 82 -7.63 12.33 4.23
CA LYS A 82 -7.39 11.45 5.39
C LYS A 82 -8.69 10.86 5.93
N SER A 83 -9.78 11.63 5.95
CA SER A 83 -11.11 11.13 6.33
C SER A 83 -11.62 10.06 5.35
N MET A 84 -11.44 10.29 4.05
CA MET A 84 -11.75 9.31 3.00
C MET A 84 -10.90 8.04 3.14
N LYS A 85 -9.61 8.16 3.49
CA LYS A 85 -8.74 7.00 3.76
C LYS A 85 -9.33 6.09 4.82
N ILE A 86 -9.72 6.64 5.97
CA ILE A 86 -10.32 5.86 7.07
C ILE A 86 -11.61 5.16 6.60
N THR A 87 -12.42 5.85 5.79
CA THR A 87 -13.66 5.30 5.23
C THR A 87 -13.38 4.14 4.28
N PHE A 88 -12.40 4.29 3.39
CA PHE A 88 -12.01 3.24 2.45
C PHE A 88 -11.35 2.04 3.13
N GLU A 89 -10.49 2.26 4.13
CA GLU A 89 -9.88 1.17 4.91
C GLU A 89 -10.95 0.30 5.57
N LYS A 90 -11.93 0.93 6.25
CA LYS A 90 -13.07 0.21 6.84
C LYS A 90 -13.90 -0.54 5.81
N ARG A 91 -14.14 0.06 4.63
CA ARG A 91 -14.88 -0.62 3.55
C ARG A 91 -14.09 -1.81 3.00
N MET A 92 -12.79 -1.69 2.81
CA MET A 92 -11.93 -2.78 2.33
C MET A 92 -11.88 -3.93 3.34
N GLU A 93 -11.79 -3.63 4.63
CA GLU A 93 -11.92 -4.64 5.71
C GLU A 93 -13.29 -5.31 5.70
N GLY A 94 -14.36 -4.54 5.44
CA GLY A 94 -15.71 -5.05 5.26
C GLY A 94 -15.81 -6.02 4.08
N LEU A 95 -15.23 -5.68 2.92
CA LEU A 95 -15.17 -6.57 1.76
C LEU A 95 -14.41 -7.86 2.08
N VAL A 96 -13.26 -7.77 2.74
CA VAL A 96 -12.52 -8.97 3.17
C VAL A 96 -13.42 -9.86 4.02
N LYS A 97 -14.12 -9.33 5.02
CA LYS A 97 -15.03 -10.12 5.87
C LYS A 97 -16.22 -10.69 5.11
N GLN A 98 -16.77 -9.94 4.16
CA GLN A 98 -17.89 -10.36 3.33
C GLN A 98 -17.51 -11.54 2.44
N TYR A 99 -16.34 -11.51 1.83
CA TYR A 99 -15.91 -12.50 0.84
C TYR A 99 -15.06 -13.64 1.42
N ASP A 100 -14.54 -13.53 2.65
CA ASP A 100 -13.74 -14.58 3.31
C ASP A 100 -14.40 -15.95 3.42
N PRO A 101 -15.72 -16.08 3.65
CA PRO A 101 -16.38 -17.38 3.71
C PRO A 101 -16.40 -18.14 2.39
N HIS A 102 -16.08 -17.49 1.26
CA HIS A 102 -16.10 -18.08 -0.07
C HIS A 102 -14.73 -18.70 -0.38
N GLU A 103 -14.61 -20.01 -0.24
CA GLU A 103 -13.33 -20.73 -0.43
C GLU A 103 -12.75 -20.54 -1.83
N GLU A 104 -13.60 -20.42 -2.85
CA GLU A 104 -13.24 -20.13 -4.23
C GLU A 104 -12.59 -18.76 -4.43
N LEU A 105 -12.83 -17.83 -3.50
CA LEU A 105 -12.25 -16.49 -3.46
C LEU A 105 -11.10 -16.36 -2.45
N HIS A 106 -10.65 -17.45 -1.82
CA HIS A 106 -9.61 -17.41 -0.80
C HIS A 106 -8.36 -16.64 -1.28
N LYS A 107 -7.87 -16.93 -2.49
CA LYS A 107 -6.67 -16.29 -3.05
C LYS A 107 -6.82 -14.77 -3.24
N PRO A 108 -7.81 -14.24 -3.98
CA PRO A 108 -7.96 -12.80 -4.15
C PRO A 108 -8.30 -12.08 -2.83
N VAL A 109 -9.09 -12.70 -1.93
CA VAL A 109 -9.41 -12.13 -0.62
C VAL A 109 -8.17 -12.04 0.28
N GLU A 110 -7.35 -13.08 0.32
CA GLU A 110 -6.08 -13.09 1.04
C GLU A 110 -5.10 -12.05 0.47
N TYR A 111 -5.09 -11.86 -0.85
CA TYR A 111 -4.29 -10.81 -1.48
C TYR A 111 -4.72 -9.40 -1.04
N ILE A 112 -6.03 -9.14 -0.96
CA ILE A 112 -6.58 -7.89 -0.42
C ILE A 112 -6.20 -7.72 1.05
N ARG A 113 -6.42 -8.76 1.88
CA ARG A 113 -6.11 -8.78 3.31
C ARG A 113 -4.65 -8.42 3.58
N ASN A 114 -3.73 -9.02 2.85
CA ASN A 114 -2.28 -8.79 2.98
C ASN A 114 -1.82 -7.38 2.60
N GLY A 115 -2.69 -6.59 1.95
CA GLY A 115 -2.39 -5.19 1.63
C GLY A 115 -3.13 -4.16 2.48
N LEU A 116 -3.93 -4.59 3.45
CA LEU A 116 -4.61 -3.67 4.38
C LEU A 116 -3.59 -2.71 5.04
N GLY A 117 -4.01 -1.46 5.23
CA GLY A 117 -3.13 -0.36 5.67
C GLY A 117 -2.21 0.22 4.59
N SER A 118 -2.03 -0.46 3.44
CA SER A 118 -1.15 0.00 2.35
C SER A 118 -1.89 0.32 1.04
N TRP A 119 -3.19 0.03 0.93
CA TRP A 119 -3.98 0.28 -0.29
C TRP A 119 -4.28 1.77 -0.51
N PHE A 120 -4.40 2.55 0.56
CA PHE A 120 -4.90 3.93 0.52
C PHE A 120 -3.88 4.97 1.02
N THR A 121 -2.61 4.59 1.09
CA THR A 121 -1.51 5.45 1.52
C THR A 121 -1.43 6.73 0.67
N CYS A 122 -1.76 6.64 -0.62
CA CYS A 122 -1.82 7.75 -1.55
C CYS A 122 -2.72 8.89 -1.06
N LEU A 123 -3.79 8.63 -0.31
CA LEU A 123 -4.64 9.69 0.24
C LEU A 123 -3.94 10.52 1.32
N SER A 124 -2.90 9.99 1.97
CA SER A 124 -2.14 10.68 3.02
C SER A 124 -1.00 11.55 2.47
N TYR A 125 -0.61 11.40 1.20
CA TYR A 125 0.55 12.08 0.63
C TYR A 125 0.20 12.78 -0.70
N PRO A 126 0.39 14.11 -0.82
CA PRO A 126 0.21 14.83 -2.07
C PRO A 126 1.08 14.24 -3.20
N GLY A 127 0.51 14.12 -4.41
CA GLY A 127 1.23 13.63 -5.60
C GLY A 127 1.55 12.13 -5.62
N MET A 128 1.19 11.36 -4.59
CA MET A 128 1.35 9.90 -4.61
C MET A 128 0.20 9.26 -5.40
N GLU A 129 0.54 8.53 -6.45
CA GLU A 129 -0.43 7.82 -7.29
C GLU A 129 -0.82 6.45 -6.67
N PRO A 130 -2.07 5.98 -6.86
CA PRO A 130 -2.52 4.67 -6.41
C PRO A 130 -1.99 3.52 -7.29
N THR A 131 -1.47 3.86 -8.47
CA THR A 131 -0.89 2.92 -9.44
C THR A 131 0.50 3.38 -9.85
N ASN A 132 1.44 2.45 -10.04
CA ASN A 132 2.75 2.81 -10.57
C ASN A 132 2.65 3.00 -12.10
N ASN A 133 2.97 4.21 -12.59
CA ASN A 133 2.88 4.58 -14.00
C ASN A 133 3.72 3.71 -14.95
N TRP A 134 4.71 2.96 -14.43
CA TRP A 134 5.49 2.01 -15.23
C TRP A 134 4.66 0.84 -15.80
N GLN A 135 3.56 0.45 -15.14
CA GLN A 135 2.73 -0.68 -15.55
C GLN A 135 1.58 -0.35 -16.51
N ASN A 136 1.47 0.92 -16.93
CA ASN A 136 0.47 1.41 -17.87
C ASN A 136 1.03 1.68 -19.28
N ARG A 137 2.26 1.27 -19.60
CA ARG A 137 2.74 1.33 -20.99
C ARG A 137 2.15 0.16 -21.80
N PRO A 138 1.62 0.44 -23.01
CA PRO A 138 1.11 -0.59 -23.91
C PRO A 138 2.20 -1.55 -24.37
#